data_AF-A0A7V4MHV3-F1
#
_entry.id   AF-A0A7V4MHV3-F1
#
_cell.length_a   1.000
_cell.length_b   1.000
_cell.length_c   1.000
_cell.angle_alpha   90.00
_cell.angle_beta   90.00
_cell.angle_gamma   90.00
#
_symmetry.space_group_name_H-M   'P 1'
#
loop_
_entity.id
_entity.type
_entity.pdbx_description
1 polymer ?
#
loop_
_entity_poly.entity_id
_entity_poly.type
_entity_poly.pdbx_seq_one_letter_code
_entity_poly.pdbx_strand_id
1 'polypeptide(L)'
;MFKINEFKKKLAFFLLGVIAAFSFSAMIGAYSGSGTKLAEADRYQLEEQDATLLAIKKVQPAVASIIVYSQDNVVKMDWNTGKIESNKKRVKKGSGTGFLISSDGLLLTNKHVVNAGGAGSDYRVILNSGKEYYAQLIGKDPVNDLAVLKIFDKDLPFIEMGNSDKISVG
;
A
#
# COMPACT_ATOMS: atom_id res chain seq x y z
N MET A 1 -25.14 24.50 17.59
CA MET A 1 -24.18 24.54 16.45
C MET A 1 -22.94 25.38 16.80
N PHE A 2 -22.17 24.99 17.82
CA PHE A 2 -21.02 25.77 18.36
C PHE A 2 -19.95 24.87 19.00
N LYS A 3 -19.35 23.93 18.26
CA LYS A 3 -18.16 23.16 18.73
C LYS A 3 -17.09 22.87 17.66
N ILE A 4 -17.37 23.10 16.37
CA ILE A 4 -16.44 22.79 15.28
C ILE A 4 -15.37 23.88 15.10
N ASN A 5 -15.71 25.15 15.37
CA ASN A 5 -14.78 26.26 15.18
C ASN A 5 -13.66 26.33 16.23
N GLU A 6 -13.90 25.86 17.45
CA GLU A 6 -12.83 25.76 18.46
C GLU A 6 -11.81 24.68 18.12
N PHE A 7 -12.26 23.53 17.62
CA PHE A 7 -11.37 22.42 17.28
C PHE A 7 -10.46 22.78 16.11
N LYS A 8 -11.00 23.45 15.08
CA LYS A 8 -10.21 23.95 13.95
C LYS A 8 -9.20 25.02 14.36
N LYS A 9 -9.55 25.91 15.30
CA LYS A 9 -8.61 26.89 15.85
C LYS A 9 -7.49 26.20 16.65
N LYS A 10 -7.81 25.25 17.53
CA LYS A 10 -6.80 24.50 18.30
C LYS A 10 -5.85 23.68 17.40
N LEU A 11 -6.37 23.08 16.33
CA LEU A 11 -5.57 22.34 15.36
C LEU A 11 -4.63 23.27 14.55
N ALA A 12 -5.10 24.46 14.17
CA ALA A 12 -4.27 25.45 13.47
C ALA A 12 -3.15 26.01 14.37
N PHE A 13 -3.42 26.27 15.65
CA PHE A 13 -2.39 26.69 16.61
C PHE A 13 -1.35 25.58 16.88
N PHE A 14 -1.78 24.31 16.90
CA PHE A 14 -0.87 23.18 17.05
C PHE A 14 0.07 23.03 15.84
N LEU A 15 -0.46 23.15 14.62
CA LEU A 15 0.34 23.06 13.38
C LEU A 15 1.34 24.23 13.24
N LEU A 16 0.97 25.44 13.65
CA LEU A 16 1.88 26.60 13.67
C LEU A 16 3.01 26.44 14.70
N GLY A 17 2.74 25.84 15.86
CA GLY A 17 3.75 25.55 16.87
C GLY A 17 4.81 24.54 16.40
N VAL A 18 4.42 23.53 15.63
CA VAL A 18 5.34 22.50 15.09
C VAL A 18 6.28 23.09 14.02
N ILE A 19 5.79 24.02 13.21
CA ILE A 19 6.62 24.68 12.17
C ILE A 19 7.63 25.65 12.81
N ALA A 20 7.24 26.38 13.86
CA ALA A 20 8.16 27.28 14.58
C ALA A 20 9.29 26.52 15.29
N ALA A 21 9.02 25.31 15.82
CA ALA A 21 10.04 24.48 16.46
C ALA A 21 11.09 23.95 15.47
N PHE A 22 10.71 23.69 14.22
CA PHE A 22 11.65 23.27 13.17
C PHE A 22 12.56 24.41 12.70
N SER A 23 12.04 25.64 12.64
CA SER A 23 12.84 26.81 12.25
C SER A 23 13.80 27.28 13.35
N PHE A 24 13.45 27.05 14.63
CA PHE A 24 14.30 27.48 15.75
C PHE A 24 15.55 26.59 15.93
N SER A 25 15.48 25.31 15.54
CA SER A 25 16.64 24.41 15.58
C SER A 25 17.69 24.73 14.51
N ALA A 26 17.30 25.40 13.41
CA ALA A 26 18.22 25.85 12.37
C ALA A 26 18.99 27.13 12.76
N MET A 27 18.51 27.91 13.73
CA MET A 27 19.12 29.21 14.06
C MET A 27 20.15 29.15 15.19
N ILE A 28 20.19 28.07 15.98
CA ILE A 28 21.21 27.87 17.03
C ILE A 28 22.53 27.35 16.44
N GLY A 29 22.51 26.68 15.29
CA GLY A 29 23.71 26.16 14.62
C GLY A 29 24.56 27.22 13.90
N ALA A 30 24.03 28.43 13.67
CA ALA A 30 24.71 29.47 12.89
C ALA A 30 25.50 30.48 13.74
N TYR A 31 25.46 30.38 15.08
CA TYR A 31 26.01 31.40 15.98
C TYR A 31 26.88 30.79 17.09
N SER A 32 27.82 29.90 16.75
CA SER A 32 28.91 29.53 17.68
C SER A 32 30.14 28.98 16.95
N GLY A 33 31.24 29.75 16.99
CA GLY A 33 32.65 29.29 16.91
C GLY A 33 33.11 28.62 15.60
N SER A 34 33.80 29.33 14.70
CA SER A 34 35.27 29.43 14.67
C SER A 34 36.03 28.10 14.72
N GLY A 35 36.57 27.69 13.55
CA GLY A 35 37.89 27.07 13.46
C GLY A 35 38.03 25.57 13.79
N THR A 36 38.67 24.88 12.84
CA THR A 36 39.43 23.63 12.97
C THR A 36 38.69 22.29 12.93
N LYS A 37 38.96 21.56 11.83
CA LYS A 37 39.10 20.10 11.68
C LYS A 37 38.10 19.20 12.39
N LEU A 38 37.08 18.74 11.67
CA LEU A 38 36.52 17.38 11.82
C LEU A 38 35.93 16.95 10.46
N ALA A 39 36.80 16.55 9.53
CA ALA A 39 36.41 15.95 8.26
C ALA A 39 37.11 14.59 8.13
N GLU A 40 36.81 13.64 9.03
CA GLU A 40 37.29 12.26 8.90
C GLU A 40 36.56 11.32 9.90
N ALA A 41 35.25 11.09 9.77
CA ALA A 41 34.58 10.04 10.56
C ALA A 41 33.23 9.49 10.03
N ASP A 42 32.66 9.98 8.91
CA ASP A 42 31.28 9.60 8.50
C ASP A 42 31.17 8.72 7.23
N ARG A 43 32.29 8.22 6.67
CA ARG A 43 32.27 7.62 5.31
C ARG A 43 32.03 6.11 5.21
N TYR A 44 31.80 5.39 6.31
CA TYR A 44 31.70 3.91 6.25
C TYR A 44 30.31 3.33 6.56
N GLN A 45 29.36 4.10 7.10
CA GLN A 45 28.00 3.59 7.43
C GLN A 45 26.93 3.89 6.37
N LEU A 46 27.27 4.62 5.31
CA LEU A 46 26.32 5.05 4.26
C LEU A 46 26.13 4.01 3.13
N GLU A 47 27.11 3.14 2.87
CA GLU A 47 27.11 2.27 1.69
C GLU A 47 26.11 1.09 1.77
N GLU A 48 25.92 0.47 2.95
CA GLU A 48 24.95 -0.63 3.13
C GLU A 48 23.49 -0.14 3.12
N GLN A 49 23.25 1.04 3.70
CA GLN A 49 21.91 1.62 3.74
C GLN A 49 21.46 2.08 2.35
N ASP A 50 22.40 2.52 1.51
CA ASP A 50 22.13 2.91 0.13
C ASP A 50 21.61 1.74 -0.71
N ALA A 51 22.21 0.56 -0.62
CA ALA A 51 21.76 -0.62 -1.37
C ALA A 51 20.32 -1.02 -0.98
N THR A 52 20.01 -1.01 0.31
CA THR A 52 18.67 -1.32 0.82
C THR A 52 17.66 -0.25 0.40
N LEU A 53 18.03 1.03 0.52
CA LEU A 53 17.19 2.15 0.12
C LEU A 53 16.90 2.11 -1.38
N LEU A 54 17.89 1.80 -2.21
CA LEU A 54 17.74 1.63 -3.65
C LEU A 54 16.81 0.47 -3.99
N ALA A 55 16.93 -0.67 -3.30
CA ALA A 55 16.04 -1.80 -3.48
C ALA A 55 14.59 -1.44 -3.13
N ILE A 56 14.37 -0.76 -2.00
CA ILE A 56 13.05 -0.25 -1.61
C ILE A 56 12.53 0.69 -2.71
N LYS A 57 13.30 1.69 -3.12
CA LYS A 57 12.88 2.67 -4.15
C LYS A 57 12.53 2.00 -5.48
N LYS A 58 13.26 0.94 -5.88
CA LYS A 58 12.99 0.17 -7.10
C LYS A 58 11.71 -0.67 -6.99
N VAL A 59 11.49 -1.32 -5.84
CA VAL A 59 10.40 -2.30 -5.67
C VAL A 59 9.07 -1.65 -5.27
N GLN A 60 9.11 -0.61 -4.45
CA GLN A 60 7.92 0.03 -3.85
C GLN A 60 6.79 0.37 -4.86
N PRO A 61 7.07 0.88 -6.07
CA PRO A 61 6.00 1.19 -7.03
C PRO A 61 5.21 -0.04 -7.51
N ALA A 62 5.82 -1.23 -7.52
CA ALA A 62 5.22 -2.47 -8.00
C ALA A 62 4.51 -3.27 -6.89
N VAL A 63 4.68 -2.88 -5.62
CA VAL A 63 3.97 -3.50 -4.48
C VAL A 63 2.53 -3.00 -4.45
N ALA A 64 1.61 -3.92 -4.30
CA ALA A 64 0.19 -3.64 -4.38
C ALA A 64 -0.57 -4.22 -3.18
N SER A 65 -1.53 -3.44 -2.68
CA SER A 65 -2.51 -3.91 -1.70
C SER A 65 -3.71 -4.51 -2.43
N ILE A 66 -4.16 -5.67 -1.99
CA ILE A 66 -5.28 -6.40 -2.57
C ILE A 66 -6.41 -6.41 -1.56
N ILE A 67 -7.61 -6.02 -1.97
CA ILE A 67 -8.82 -6.10 -1.16
C ILE A 67 -9.80 -7.02 -1.88
N VAL A 68 -10.32 -7.98 -1.14
CA VAL A 68 -11.27 -8.97 -1.66
C VAL A 68 -12.65 -8.70 -1.08
N TYR A 69 -13.62 -8.52 -1.97
CA TYR A 69 -15.02 -8.32 -1.64
C TYR A 69 -15.84 -9.53 -2.10
N SER A 70 -16.80 -9.96 -1.28
CA SER A 70 -17.89 -10.85 -1.72
C SER A 70 -19.11 -10.03 -2.11
N GLN A 71 -19.89 -10.56 -3.05
CA GLN A 71 -21.23 -10.07 -3.36
C GLN A 71 -22.26 -10.91 -2.61
N ASP A 72 -22.68 -10.42 -1.45
CA ASP A 72 -23.70 -11.10 -0.65
C ASP A 72 -25.08 -10.58 -1.08
N ASN A 73 -26.02 -11.49 -1.39
CA ASN A 73 -27.41 -11.14 -1.64
C ASN A 73 -28.11 -10.95 -0.30
N VAL A 74 -28.39 -9.71 0.08
CA VAL A 74 -29.17 -9.41 1.28
C VAL A 74 -30.63 -9.39 0.89
N VAL A 75 -31.36 -10.41 1.33
CA VAL A 75 -32.81 -10.50 1.17
C VAL A 75 -33.46 -9.82 2.37
N LYS A 76 -34.27 -8.79 2.11
CA LYS A 76 -35.12 -8.15 3.11
C LYS A 76 -36.57 -8.49 2.79
N MET A 77 -37.28 -9.00 3.79
CA MET A 77 -38.73 -9.18 3.72
C MET A 77 -39.39 -8.04 4.48
N ASP A 78 -40.22 -7.28 3.79
CA ASP A 78 -41.13 -6.35 4.44
C ASP A 78 -42.34 -7.15 4.94
N TRP A 79 -42.51 -7.21 6.26
CA TRP A 79 -43.59 -7.98 6.88
C TRP A 79 -44.98 -7.36 6.66
N ASN A 80 -45.06 -6.05 6.41
CA ASN A 80 -46.30 -5.33 6.18
C ASN A 80 -46.80 -5.48 4.75
N THR A 81 -45.89 -5.48 3.77
CA THR A 81 -46.24 -5.54 2.34
C THR A 81 -46.06 -6.92 1.71
N GLY A 82 -45.39 -7.84 2.41
CA GLY A 82 -45.02 -9.16 1.88
C GLY A 82 -43.98 -9.10 0.76
N LYS A 83 -43.42 -7.91 0.47
CA LYS A 83 -42.44 -7.73 -0.59
C LYS A 83 -41.08 -8.27 -0.15
N ILE A 84 -40.46 -9.00 -1.07
CA ILE A 84 -39.09 -9.49 -0.94
C ILE A 84 -38.20 -8.59 -1.80
N GLU A 85 -37.33 -7.83 -1.16
CA GLU A 85 -36.30 -7.04 -1.84
C GLU A 85 -34.95 -7.72 -1.69
N SER A 86 -34.32 -8.08 -2.80
CA SER A 86 -32.95 -8.57 -2.81
C SER A 86 -32.00 -7.43 -3.22
N ASN A 87 -31.09 -7.08 -2.34
CA ASN A 87 -30.04 -6.09 -2.61
C ASN A 87 -28.67 -6.75 -2.54
N LYS A 88 -27.89 -6.62 -3.61
CA LYS A 88 -26.49 -7.04 -3.63
C LYS A 88 -25.66 -6.06 -2.79
N LYS A 89 -25.06 -6.56 -1.71
CA LYS A 89 -24.14 -5.77 -0.87
C LYS A 89 -22.72 -6.30 -1.04
N ARG A 90 -21.78 -5.39 -1.32
CA ARG A 90 -20.35 -5.69 -1.27
C ARG A 90 -19.88 -5.70 0.17
N VAL A 91 -19.33 -6.83 0.61
CA VAL A 91 -18.76 -6.99 1.95
C VAL A 91 -17.29 -7.32 1.79
N LYS A 92 -16.41 -6.54 2.44
CA LYS A 92 -14.97 -6.86 2.48
C LYS A 92 -14.81 -8.18 3.23
N LYS A 93 -14.19 -9.16 2.59
CA LYS A 93 -13.91 -10.48 3.18
C LYS A 93 -12.43 -10.69 3.47
N GLY A 94 -11.54 -10.03 2.75
CA GLY A 94 -10.11 -10.18 2.95
C GLY A 94 -9.29 -8.99 2.44
N SER A 95 -8.02 -8.99 2.84
CA SER A 95 -6.99 -8.15 2.24
C SER A 95 -5.64 -8.84 2.31
N GLY A 96 -4.74 -8.49 1.41
CA GLY A 96 -3.39 -9.01 1.35
C GLY A 96 -2.50 -8.14 0.47
N THR A 97 -1.33 -8.67 0.11
CA THR A 97 -0.33 -7.97 -0.72
C THR A 97 -0.05 -8.78 -1.98
N GLY A 98 0.40 -8.12 -3.02
CA GLY A 98 0.97 -8.75 -4.19
C GLY A 98 1.96 -7.84 -4.90
N PHE A 99 2.49 -8.36 -6.00
CA PHE A 99 3.52 -7.68 -6.78
C PHE A 99 3.16 -7.72 -8.26
N LEU A 100 3.32 -6.59 -8.94
CA LEU A 100 3.23 -6.55 -10.39
C LEU A 100 4.50 -7.15 -11.00
N ILE A 101 4.33 -8.16 -11.86
CA ILE A 101 5.42 -8.89 -12.51
C ILE A 101 5.53 -8.57 -14.01
N SER A 102 4.61 -7.75 -14.53
CA SER A 102 4.64 -7.28 -15.92
C SER A 102 4.01 -5.90 -16.04
N SER A 103 4.46 -5.13 -17.04
CA SER A 103 3.96 -3.78 -17.34
C SER A 103 2.51 -3.76 -17.83
N ASP A 104 2.01 -4.89 -18.31
CA ASP A 104 0.63 -5.07 -18.76
C ASP A 104 -0.32 -5.50 -17.63
N GLY A 105 0.16 -5.59 -16.38
CA GLY A 105 -0.69 -5.73 -15.19
C GLY A 105 -0.89 -7.14 -14.66
N LEU A 106 0.01 -8.10 -14.94
CA LEU A 106 0.01 -9.36 -14.20
C LEU A 106 0.52 -9.11 -12.78
N LEU A 107 -0.26 -9.60 -11.83
CA LEU A 107 0.00 -9.45 -10.41
C LEU A 107 0.05 -10.83 -9.75
N LEU A 108 1.15 -11.08 -9.03
CA LEU A 108 1.35 -12.31 -8.27
C LEU A 108 0.99 -12.08 -6.80
N THR A 109 0.27 -13.03 -6.20
CA THR A 109 -0.11 -13.02 -4.78
C THR A 109 -0.30 -14.45 -4.28
N ASN A 110 -0.74 -14.60 -3.04
CA ASN A 110 -1.09 -15.89 -2.47
C ASN A 110 -2.52 -16.31 -2.83
N LYS A 111 -2.73 -17.62 -3.04
CA LYS A 111 -4.05 -18.21 -3.27
C LYS A 111 -5.00 -17.96 -2.11
N HIS A 112 -4.52 -18.06 -0.86
CA HIS A 112 -5.38 -17.82 0.31
C HIS A 112 -5.96 -16.39 0.33
N VAL A 113 -5.24 -15.38 -0.19
CA VAL A 113 -5.74 -13.99 -0.28
C VAL A 113 -6.95 -13.93 -1.20
N VAL A 114 -6.85 -14.51 -2.41
CA VAL A 114 -7.92 -14.43 -3.42
C VAL A 114 -9.12 -15.32 -3.10
N ASN A 115 -8.95 -16.33 -2.25
CA ASN A 115 -10.02 -17.22 -1.83
C ASN A 115 -10.92 -16.62 -0.73
N ALA A 116 -10.51 -15.55 -0.06
CA ALA A 116 -11.24 -14.97 1.07
C ALA A 116 -12.70 -14.61 0.74
N GLY A 117 -13.01 -14.22 -0.50
CA GLY A 117 -14.35 -13.82 -0.92
C GLY A 117 -15.22 -14.91 -1.55
N GLY A 118 -14.70 -16.12 -1.77
CA GLY A 118 -15.44 -17.21 -2.44
C GLY A 118 -15.72 -16.97 -3.93
N ALA A 119 -16.74 -17.65 -4.45
CA ALA A 119 -17.13 -17.56 -5.87
C ALA A 119 -17.71 -16.17 -6.20
N GLY A 120 -17.30 -15.58 -7.34
CA GLY A 120 -17.77 -14.26 -7.75
C GLY A 120 -17.17 -13.10 -6.95
N SER A 121 -16.03 -13.33 -6.29
CA SER A 121 -15.27 -12.28 -5.60
C SER A 121 -14.94 -11.11 -6.53
N ASP A 122 -14.99 -9.90 -5.98
CA ASP A 122 -14.49 -8.69 -6.62
C ASP A 122 -13.14 -8.32 -5.99
N TYR A 123 -12.12 -8.22 -6.83
CA TYR A 123 -10.75 -7.93 -6.45
C TYR A 123 -10.41 -6.48 -6.78
N ARG A 124 -10.04 -5.73 -5.75
CA ARG A 124 -9.56 -4.36 -5.86
C ARG A 124 -8.08 -4.31 -5.54
N VAL A 125 -7.29 -3.74 -6.44
CA VAL A 125 -5.85 -3.59 -6.27
C VAL A 125 -5.53 -2.11 -6.11
N ILE A 126 -4.83 -1.75 -5.05
CA ILE A 126 -4.39 -0.39 -4.76
C ILE A 126 -2.87 -0.36 -4.89
N LEU A 127 -2.36 0.43 -5.82
CA LEU A 127 -0.92 0.64 -5.98
C LEU A 127 -0.44 1.71 -5.00
N ASN A 128 0.88 1.80 -4.78
CA ASN A 128 1.48 2.81 -3.91
C ASN A 128 1.18 4.26 -4.35
N SER A 129 0.84 4.48 -5.62
CA SER A 129 0.34 5.78 -6.10
C SER A 129 -1.03 6.17 -5.51
N GLY A 130 -1.71 5.26 -4.83
CA GLY A 130 -3.08 5.41 -4.34
C GLY A 130 -4.15 5.09 -5.40
N LYS A 131 -3.76 4.82 -6.65
CA LYS A 131 -4.70 4.45 -7.71
C LYS A 131 -5.25 3.04 -7.46
N GLU A 132 -6.57 2.92 -7.58
CA GLU A 132 -7.31 1.68 -7.36
C GLU A 132 -7.80 1.08 -8.69
N TYR A 133 -7.68 -0.23 -8.81
CA TYR A 133 -7.93 -1.00 -10.01
C TYR A 133 -8.88 -2.16 -9.74
N TYR A 134 -9.72 -2.47 -10.72
CA TYR A 134 -10.37 -3.78 -10.78
C TYR A 134 -9.35 -4.79 -11.30
N ALA A 135 -9.34 -5.98 -10.70
CA ALA A 135 -8.51 -7.07 -11.17
C ALA A 135 -9.33 -8.35 -11.42
N GLN A 136 -8.95 -9.08 -12.46
CA GLN A 136 -9.53 -10.38 -12.79
C GLN A 136 -8.63 -11.49 -12.25
N LEU A 137 -9.22 -12.52 -11.67
CA LEU A 137 -8.50 -13.75 -11.34
C LEU A 137 -8.21 -14.54 -12.63
N ILE A 138 -6.93 -14.70 -12.96
CA ILE A 138 -6.48 -15.47 -14.12
C ILE A 138 -6.31 -16.94 -13.77
N GLY A 139 -5.72 -17.22 -12.61
CA GLY A 139 -5.43 -18.59 -12.19
C GLY A 139 -4.95 -18.70 -10.76
N LYS A 140 -5.00 -19.91 -10.24
CA LYS A 140 -4.54 -20.28 -8.89
C LYS A 140 -3.79 -21.59 -8.95
N ASP A 141 -2.69 -21.67 -8.23
CA ASP A 141 -1.95 -22.91 -7.98
C ASP A 141 -2.41 -23.48 -6.62
N PRO A 142 -3.08 -24.66 -6.61
CA PRO A 142 -3.54 -25.26 -5.37
C PRO A 142 -2.40 -25.74 -4.46
N VAL A 143 -1.25 -26.13 -5.03
CA VAL A 143 -0.12 -26.76 -4.33
C VAL A 143 0.77 -25.71 -3.69
N ASN A 144 1.17 -24.67 -4.45
CA ASN A 144 2.17 -23.70 -4.00
C ASN A 144 1.58 -22.44 -3.33
N ASP A 145 0.26 -22.43 -3.07
CA ASP A 145 -0.48 -21.27 -2.55
C ASP A 145 -0.24 -19.97 -3.35
N LEU A 146 -0.15 -20.08 -4.68
CA LEU A 146 0.03 -18.94 -5.58
C LEU A 146 -1.25 -18.59 -6.34
N ALA A 147 -1.42 -17.31 -6.66
CA ALA A 147 -2.48 -16.84 -7.53
C ALA A 147 -2.00 -15.68 -8.41
N VAL A 148 -2.57 -15.63 -9.61
CA VAL A 148 -2.31 -14.56 -10.59
C VAL A 148 -3.58 -13.78 -10.82
N LEU A 149 -3.50 -12.47 -10.57
CA LEU A 149 -4.52 -11.49 -10.93
C LEU A 149 -4.06 -10.68 -12.15
N LYS A 150 -5.02 -10.12 -12.88
CA LYS A 150 -4.77 -9.23 -14.02
C LYS A 150 -5.46 -7.89 -13.83
N ILE A 151 -4.68 -6.83 -13.85
CA ILE A 151 -5.15 -5.45 -14.04
C ILE A 151 -5.10 -5.15 -15.54
N PHE A 152 -6.16 -4.55 -16.08
CA PHE A 152 -6.21 -4.13 -17.47
C PHE A 152 -5.84 -2.65 -17.59
N ASP A 153 -4.55 -2.34 -17.47
CA ASP A 153 -3.96 -1.02 -17.71
C ASP A 153 -2.60 -1.19 -18.40
N LYS A 154 -2.01 -0.09 -18.87
CA LYS A 154 -0.69 -0.07 -19.51
C LYS A 154 0.31 0.70 -18.67
N ASP A 155 1.59 0.49 -18.95
CA ASP A 155 2.71 1.21 -18.36
C ASP A 155 2.71 1.16 -16.82
N LEU A 156 2.29 0.01 -16.27
CA LEU A 156 2.30 -0.24 -14.84
C LEU A 156 3.73 -0.51 -14.34
N PRO A 157 4.09 -0.01 -13.15
CA PRO A 157 5.35 -0.38 -12.52
C PRO A 157 5.37 -1.87 -12.20
N PHE A 158 6.47 -2.55 -12.48
CA PHE A 158 6.61 -3.98 -12.20
C PHE A 158 8.02 -4.30 -11.72
N ILE A 159 8.16 -5.45 -11.07
CA ILE A 159 9.44 -6.00 -10.64
C ILE A 159 9.92 -7.07 -11.62
N GLU A 160 11.22 -7.02 -11.91
CA GLU A 160 11.92 -8.08 -12.62
C GLU A 160 12.13 -9.27 -11.68
N MET A 161 11.85 -10.47 -12.17
CA MET A 161 12.03 -11.70 -11.41
C MET A 161 13.52 -12.06 -11.37
N GLY A 162 14.03 -12.29 -10.16
CA GLY A 162 15.40 -12.79 -9.95
C GLY A 162 15.49 -14.31 -10.17
N ASN A 163 16.73 -14.81 -10.26
CA ASN A 163 17.01 -16.24 -10.25
C ASN A 163 17.36 -16.68 -8.82
N SER A 164 16.50 -17.49 -8.21
CA SER A 164 16.67 -18.01 -6.85
C SER A 164 17.79 -19.02 -6.71
N ASP A 165 18.17 -19.75 -7.77
CA ASP A 165 19.21 -20.78 -7.75
C ASP A 165 20.61 -20.18 -7.55
N LYS A 166 20.75 -18.87 -7.79
CA LYS A 166 22.00 -18.12 -7.63
C LYS A 166 22.16 -17.49 -6.25
N ILE A 167 21.20 -17.71 -5.35
CA ILE A 167 21.25 -17.16 -3.99
C ILE A 167 22.16 -18.04 -3.13
N SER A 168 23.17 -17.44 -2.49
CA SER A 168 24.01 -18.11 -1.50
C SER A 168 23.41 -17.99 -0.09
N VAL A 169 23.64 -18.98 0.75
CA VAL A 169 23.32 -18.89 2.19
C VAL A 169 24.29 -17.88 2.82
N GLY A 170 23.73 -16.95 3.61
CA GLY A 170 24.47 -15.88 4.29
C GLY A 170 25.26 -16.35 5.50
#